data_AF-A0A9D1IYC9-F1
#
_entry.id   AF-A0A9D1IYC9-F1
#
_cell.length_a   1.000
_cell.length_b   1.000
_cell.length_c   1.000
_cell.angle_alpha   90.00
_cell.angle_beta   90.00
_cell.angle_gamma   90.00
#
_symmetry.space_group_name_H-M   'P 1'
#
loop_
_entity.id
_entity.type
_entity.pdbx_description
1 polymer ?
#
loop_
_entity_poly.entity_id
_entity_poly.type
_entity_poly.pdbx_seq_one_letter_code
_entity_poly.pdbx_strand_id
1 'polypeptide(L)'
;MDQIYARMEREEAWIAPYYAGDYLYMVEENPTLAFYFPEEGFNVFIDAMCIPKGAANKEGAEAFINFLCSPEICGQNLEYLGYSSPLSAAKDYMDPELAENPVAYPSDEILAQGESFNNLPTETSQLMDSLWLQVKTSGSGITAYLIAAAVLVAAAAALTVGLKLRRRRRLARRGISRRMKQD
;
A
#
# COMPACT_ATOMS: atom_id res chain seq x y z
N MET A 1 4.95 1.84 -6.14
CA MET A 1 5.85 2.23 -5.04
C MET A 1 5.38 3.57 -4.53
N ASP A 2 5.59 3.85 -3.25
CA ASP A 2 4.97 4.95 -2.52
C ASP A 2 5.22 6.33 -3.18
N GLN A 3 4.20 7.19 -3.22
CA GLN A 3 4.36 8.60 -3.63
C GLN A 3 5.15 9.41 -2.59
N ILE A 4 5.37 8.88 -1.38
CA ILE A 4 6.14 9.55 -0.32
C ILE A 4 7.56 9.89 -0.75
N TYR A 5 8.30 9.00 -1.45
CA TYR A 5 9.64 9.30 -1.99
C TYR A 5 9.66 10.62 -2.75
N ALA A 6 8.90 10.66 -3.85
CA ALA A 6 8.82 11.84 -4.69
C ALA A 6 8.30 13.08 -3.95
N ARG A 7 7.39 12.93 -2.98
CA ARG A 7 6.86 14.06 -2.22
C ARG A 7 7.85 14.63 -1.23
N MET A 8 8.60 13.78 -0.51
CA MET A 8 9.60 14.22 0.46
C MET A 8 10.83 14.79 -0.27
N GLU A 9 11.30 14.14 -1.33
CA GLU A 9 12.43 14.61 -2.15
C GLU A 9 12.15 15.98 -2.79
N ARG A 10 10.92 16.23 -3.24
CA ARG A 10 10.52 17.48 -3.91
C ARG A 10 9.92 18.54 -2.98
N GLU A 11 9.99 18.32 -1.67
CA GLU A 11 9.43 19.23 -0.66
C GLU A 11 7.91 19.46 -0.79
N GLU A 12 7.18 18.52 -1.40
CA GLU A 12 5.72 18.52 -1.51
C GLU A 12 5.04 18.02 -0.22
N ALA A 13 5.80 17.39 0.68
CA ALA A 13 5.38 17.00 2.02
C ALA A 13 6.44 17.41 3.06
N TRP A 14 5.98 17.87 4.23
CA TRP A 14 6.86 18.33 5.31
C TRP A 14 7.26 17.21 6.27
N ILE A 15 6.41 16.19 6.42
CA ILE A 15 6.62 15.05 7.33
C ILE A 15 5.86 13.84 6.80
N ALA A 16 6.44 12.65 6.98
CA ALA A 16 5.80 11.38 6.69
C ALA A 16 6.27 10.30 7.68
N PRO A 17 5.36 9.44 8.18
CA PRO A 17 5.79 8.21 8.85
C PRO A 17 6.37 7.26 7.79
N TYR A 18 7.62 6.83 7.97
CA TYR A 18 8.30 6.01 6.97
C TYR A 18 9.38 5.11 7.56
N TYR A 19 9.88 4.17 6.75
CA TYR A 19 10.90 3.22 7.18
C TYR A 19 12.31 3.83 7.15
N ALA A 20 13.16 3.41 8.09
CA ALA A 20 14.50 3.96 8.27
C ALA A 20 15.41 3.76 7.05
N GLY A 21 15.39 2.58 6.43
CA GLY A 21 16.18 2.32 5.22
C GLY A 21 15.73 3.17 4.03
N ASP A 22 14.42 3.39 3.90
CA ASP A 22 13.90 4.23 2.83
C ASP A 22 14.29 5.71 3.00
N TYR A 23 14.40 6.20 4.24
CA TYR A 23 14.94 7.54 4.51
C TYR A 23 16.39 7.68 4.03
N LEU A 24 17.22 6.64 4.23
CA LEU A 24 18.63 6.66 3.82
C LEU A 24 18.77 6.77 2.31
N TYR A 25 17.79 6.27 1.55
CA TYR A 25 17.72 6.52 0.11
C TYR A 25 17.26 7.96 -0.21
N MET A 26 16.19 8.44 0.43
CA MET A 26 15.63 9.77 0.14
C MET A 26 16.59 10.92 0.51
N VAL A 27 17.41 10.77 1.55
CA VAL A 27 18.32 11.83 2.01
C VAL A 27 19.49 12.07 1.04
N GLU A 28 19.84 11.08 0.22
CA GLU A 28 20.82 11.27 -0.86
C GLU A 28 20.32 12.26 -1.91
N GLU A 29 19.03 12.21 -2.24
CA GLU A 29 18.37 13.11 -3.20
C GLU A 29 17.99 14.46 -2.57
N ASN A 30 17.59 14.46 -1.29
CA ASN A 30 17.31 15.68 -0.52
C ASN A 30 18.04 15.69 0.84
N PRO A 31 19.24 16.31 0.91
CA PRO A 31 20.07 16.35 2.13
C PRO A 31 19.47 17.16 3.28
N THR A 32 18.34 17.85 3.09
CA THR A 32 17.66 18.59 4.16
C THR A 32 16.72 17.72 5.00
N LEU A 33 16.45 16.49 4.55
CA LEU A 33 15.60 15.55 5.27
C LEU A 33 16.27 15.07 6.57
N ALA A 34 15.46 14.91 7.61
CA ALA A 34 15.87 14.35 8.89
C ALA A 34 14.99 13.13 9.25
N PHE A 35 15.57 12.19 9.98
CA PHE A 35 14.86 11.04 10.55
C PHE A 35 14.74 11.19 12.06
N TYR A 36 13.61 10.75 12.61
CA TYR A 36 13.33 10.85 14.04
C TYR A 36 12.68 9.56 14.55
N PHE A 37 13.19 9.07 15.67
CA PHE A 37 12.59 7.99 16.46
C PHE A 37 11.68 8.61 17.53
N PRO A 38 10.34 8.42 17.46
CA PRO A 38 9.42 8.93 18.48
C PRO A 38 9.73 8.40 19.89
N GLU A 39 9.69 9.30 20.88
CA GLU A 39 9.94 8.99 22.30
C GLU A 39 8.88 8.07 22.91
N GLU A 40 7.65 8.10 22.38
CA GLU A 40 6.56 7.21 22.81
C GLU A 40 6.73 5.76 22.32
N GLY A 41 7.74 5.52 21.49
CA GLY A 41 8.03 4.24 20.86
C GLY A 41 7.70 4.22 19.37
N PHE A 42 8.22 3.20 18.71
CA PHE A 42 8.10 3.01 17.26
C PHE A 42 8.06 1.54 16.89
N ASN A 43 7.69 1.24 15.65
CA ASN A 43 7.68 -0.13 15.20
C ASN A 43 9.09 -0.62 14.84
N VAL A 44 9.49 -1.77 15.38
CA VAL A 44 10.62 -2.56 14.90
C VAL A 44 10.07 -3.73 14.11
N PHE A 45 10.49 -3.88 12.86
CA PHE A 45 10.06 -4.97 11.99
C PHE A 45 11.25 -5.77 11.47
N ILE A 46 10.99 -7.01 11.12
CA ILE A 46 11.98 -7.95 10.60
C ILE A 46 11.35 -8.65 9.40
N ASP A 47 11.95 -8.48 8.23
CA ASP A 47 11.64 -9.28 7.06
C ASP A 47 12.50 -10.55 7.07
N ALA A 48 11.84 -11.70 6.94
CA ALA A 48 12.50 -12.99 6.97
C ALA A 48 12.16 -13.81 5.72
N MET A 49 13.17 -14.44 5.12
CA MET A 49 12.96 -15.39 4.04
C MET A 49 12.36 -16.69 4.57
N CYS A 50 11.28 -17.14 3.94
CA CYS A 50 10.60 -18.39 4.26
C CYS A 50 10.46 -19.24 2.99
N ILE A 51 10.57 -20.57 3.12
CA ILE A 51 10.28 -21.51 2.03
C ILE A 51 8.85 -22.04 2.21
N PRO A 52 7.91 -21.71 1.31
CA PRO A 52 6.54 -22.21 1.39
C PRO A 52 6.48 -23.74 1.30
N LYS A 53 5.55 -24.37 2.03
CA LYS A 53 5.40 -25.84 2.07
C LYS A 53 5.24 -26.50 0.69
N GLY A 54 4.68 -25.78 -0.29
CA GLY A 54 4.47 -26.25 -1.65
C GLY A 54 5.56 -25.86 -2.67
N ALA A 55 6.72 -25.38 -2.22
CA ALA A 55 7.79 -24.96 -3.13
C ALA A 55 8.28 -26.11 -4.01
N ALA A 56 8.20 -25.94 -5.33
CA ALA A 56 8.58 -26.96 -6.31
C ALA A 56 10.11 -27.19 -6.35
N ASN A 57 10.91 -26.17 -6.01
CA ASN A 57 12.36 -26.24 -5.97
C ASN A 57 12.88 -25.76 -4.61
N LYS A 58 12.77 -26.64 -3.60
CA LYS A 58 13.24 -26.33 -2.25
C LYS A 58 14.76 -26.15 -2.19
N GLU A 59 15.53 -27.01 -2.85
CA GLU A 59 16.99 -26.96 -2.85
C GLU A 59 17.53 -25.64 -3.41
N GLY A 60 16.94 -25.15 -4.51
CA GLY A 60 17.29 -23.84 -5.06
C GLY A 60 16.94 -22.68 -4.13
N ALA A 61 15.82 -22.77 -3.41
CA ALA A 61 15.44 -21.76 -2.42
C ALA A 61 16.42 -21.75 -1.23
N GLU A 62 16.84 -22.92 -0.73
CA GLU A 62 17.86 -23.02 0.33
C GLU A 62 19.22 -22.48 -0.15
N ALA A 63 19.62 -22.79 -1.38
CA ALA A 63 20.85 -22.25 -1.96
C ALA A 63 20.81 -20.71 -2.09
N PHE A 64 19.66 -20.15 -2.47
CA PHE A 64 19.49 -18.70 -2.55
C PHE A 64 19.52 -18.02 -1.17
N ILE A 65 18.87 -18.62 -0.17
CA ILE A 65 18.95 -18.13 1.22
C ILE A 65 20.40 -18.16 1.71
N ASN A 66 21.12 -19.26 1.48
CA ASN A 66 22.54 -19.38 1.85
C ASN A 66 23.40 -18.32 1.15
N PHE A 67 23.15 -18.04 -0.12
CA PHE A 67 23.84 -16.98 -0.86
C PHE A 67 23.63 -15.61 -0.21
N LEU A 68 22.38 -15.25 0.11
CA LEU A 68 22.06 -13.98 0.76
C LEU A 68 22.58 -13.88 2.21
N CYS A 69 22.80 -15.01 2.88
CA CYS A 69 23.39 -15.07 4.23
C CYS A 69 24.94 -15.02 4.23
N SER A 70 25.60 -15.01 3.07
CA SER A 70 27.04 -14.74 3.01
C SER A 70 27.34 -13.31 3.47
N PRO A 71 28.31 -13.05 4.37
CA PRO A 71 28.62 -11.71 4.85
C PRO A 71 28.83 -10.66 3.74
N GLU A 72 29.60 -11.01 2.70
CA GLU A 72 29.87 -10.12 1.57
C GLU A 72 28.59 -9.76 0.80
N ILE A 73 27.78 -10.76 0.47
CA ILE A 73 26.53 -10.57 -0.29
C ILE A 73 25.50 -9.83 0.54
N CYS A 74 25.40 -10.17 1.83
CA CYS A 74 24.54 -9.46 2.76
C CYS A 74 24.94 -8.00 2.85
N GLY A 75 26.23 -7.69 3.07
CA GLY A 75 26.75 -6.33 3.16
C GLY A 75 26.45 -5.51 1.90
N GLN A 76 26.79 -6.03 0.72
CA GLN A 76 26.50 -5.37 -0.57
C GLN A 76 25.00 -5.10 -0.77
N ASN A 77 24.13 -6.04 -0.35
CA ASN A 77 22.69 -5.87 -0.45
C ASN A 77 22.15 -4.82 0.53
N LEU A 78 22.69 -4.76 1.76
CA LEU A 78 22.33 -3.75 2.74
C LEU A 78 22.80 -2.35 2.34
N GLU A 79 24.01 -2.24 1.79
CA GLU A 79 24.54 -0.98 1.28
C GLU A 79 23.67 -0.40 0.17
N TYR A 80 23.22 -1.25 -0.76
CA TYR A 80 22.34 -0.82 -1.83
C TYR A 80 20.94 -0.40 -1.36
N LEU A 81 20.41 -1.05 -0.32
CA LEU A 81 19.03 -0.85 0.14
C LEU A 81 18.89 0.15 1.29
N GLY A 82 19.96 0.43 2.04
CA GLY A 82 19.92 1.24 3.27
C GLY A 82 19.34 0.52 4.50
N TYR A 83 19.03 -0.78 4.40
CA TYR A 83 18.49 -1.57 5.52
C TYR A 83 19.60 -2.28 6.32
N SER A 84 19.21 -2.86 7.46
CA SER A 84 20.13 -3.51 8.40
C SER A 84 19.87 -5.00 8.56
N SER A 85 20.90 -5.76 8.95
CA SER A 85 20.86 -7.21 9.14
C SER A 85 21.32 -7.59 10.55
N PRO A 86 20.78 -8.68 11.13
CA PRO A 86 21.32 -9.27 12.36
C PRO A 86 22.70 -9.93 12.15
N LEU A 87 23.15 -10.12 10.90
CA LEU A 87 24.48 -10.66 10.59
C LEU A 87 25.54 -9.57 10.74
N SER A 88 26.13 -9.43 11.93
CA SER A 88 27.11 -8.36 12.22
C SER A 88 28.33 -8.36 11.28
N ALA A 89 28.76 -9.54 10.80
CA ALA A 89 29.87 -9.67 9.85
C ALA A 89 29.60 -9.02 8.48
N ALA A 90 28.34 -8.72 8.14
CA ALA A 90 28.00 -8.01 6.91
C ALA A 90 28.51 -6.56 6.91
N LYS A 91 28.69 -5.95 8.08
CA LYS A 91 29.17 -4.57 8.23
C LYS A 91 30.57 -4.36 7.66
N ASP A 92 31.41 -5.39 7.70
CA ASP A 92 32.78 -5.36 7.16
C ASP A 92 32.82 -5.19 5.63
N TYR A 93 31.67 -5.34 4.97
CA TYR A 93 31.50 -5.27 3.52
C TYR A 93 30.57 -4.13 3.08
N MET A 94 30.28 -3.18 3.97
CA MET A 94 29.48 -1.98 3.69
C MET A 94 30.37 -0.74 3.72
N ASP A 95 29.87 0.38 3.18
CA ASP A 95 30.45 1.69 3.43
C ASP A 95 30.53 1.98 4.95
N PRO A 96 31.71 2.40 5.49
CA PRO A 96 31.88 2.66 6.91
C PRO A 96 30.91 3.70 7.48
N GLU A 97 30.56 4.74 6.71
CA GLU A 97 29.62 5.77 7.16
C GLU A 97 28.23 5.17 7.36
N LEU A 98 27.81 4.25 6.49
CA LEU A 98 26.54 3.53 6.63
C LEU A 98 26.59 2.50 7.77
N ALA A 99 27.70 1.77 7.92
CA ALA A 99 27.89 0.77 8.97
C ALA A 99 27.87 1.36 10.40
N GLU A 100 28.22 2.63 10.53
CA GLU A 100 28.20 3.43 11.76
C GLU A 100 26.99 4.39 11.84
N ASN A 101 26.12 4.41 10.81
CA ASN A 101 24.98 5.33 10.76
C ASN A 101 23.95 5.00 11.86
N PRO A 102 23.59 5.95 12.73
CA PRO A 102 22.67 5.70 13.85
C PRO A 102 21.20 5.50 13.44
N VAL A 103 20.82 5.82 12.20
CA VAL A 103 19.50 5.49 11.64
C VAL A 103 19.46 4.05 11.16
N ALA A 104 20.52 3.57 10.50
CA ALA A 104 20.64 2.17 10.07
C ALA A 104 20.86 1.24 11.27
N TYR A 105 21.81 1.61 12.16
CA TYR A 105 22.21 0.85 13.33
C TYR A 105 22.05 1.70 14.60
N PRO A 106 20.81 1.93 15.06
CA PRO A 106 20.54 2.66 16.30
C PRO A 106 21.15 1.94 17.52
N SER A 107 21.37 2.71 18.59
CA SER A 107 21.86 2.18 19.85
C SER A 107 20.85 1.22 20.50
N ASP A 108 21.34 0.35 21.38
CA ASP A 108 20.47 -0.54 22.17
C ASP A 108 19.43 0.22 23.00
N GLU A 109 19.76 1.45 23.44
CA GLU A 109 18.84 2.32 24.18
C GLU A 109 17.66 2.78 23.30
N ILE A 110 17.92 3.17 22.05
CA ILE A 110 16.88 3.53 21.08
C ILE A 110 16.06 2.29 20.74
N LEU A 111 16.71 1.16 20.44
CA LEU A 111 16.03 -0.09 20.10
C LEU A 111 15.12 -0.60 21.22
N ALA A 112 15.48 -0.38 22.48
CA ALA A 112 14.68 -0.77 23.64
C ALA A 112 13.35 -0.01 23.76
N GLN A 113 13.18 1.11 23.04
CA GLN A 113 11.91 1.85 22.96
C GLN A 113 10.98 1.31 21.86
N GLY A 114 11.51 0.46 20.97
CA GLY A 114 10.76 -0.08 19.85
C GLY A 114 9.94 -1.32 20.22
N GLU A 115 8.83 -1.52 19.51
CA GLU A 115 7.98 -2.70 19.64
C GLU A 115 7.71 -3.36 18.27
N SER A 116 7.77 -4.69 18.23
CA SER A 116 7.38 -5.44 17.05
C SER A 116 5.90 -5.80 17.05
N PHE A 117 5.29 -5.78 15.86
CA PHE A 117 3.94 -6.29 15.71
C PHE A 117 3.91 -7.80 15.93
N ASN A 118 2.99 -8.23 16.79
CA ASN A 118 2.73 -9.64 17.04
C ASN A 118 1.65 -10.16 16.09
N ASN A 119 1.67 -11.47 15.86
CA ASN A 119 0.54 -12.11 15.19
C ASN A 119 -0.68 -12.06 16.11
N LEU A 120 -1.72 -11.35 15.68
CA LEU A 120 -2.95 -11.16 16.44
C LEU A 120 -3.96 -12.28 16.15
N PRO A 121 -4.89 -12.54 17.07
CA PRO A 121 -6.05 -13.39 16.78
C PRO A 121 -6.82 -12.87 15.56
N THR A 122 -7.38 -13.78 14.77
CA THR A 122 -8.07 -13.45 13.51
C THR A 122 -9.14 -12.36 13.69
N GLU A 123 -9.93 -12.42 14.76
CA GLU A 123 -10.97 -11.44 15.06
C GLU A 123 -10.39 -10.04 15.27
N THR A 124 -9.26 -9.93 15.97
CA THR A 124 -8.56 -8.66 16.21
C THR A 124 -7.94 -8.11 14.94
N SER A 125 -7.30 -8.95 14.12
CA SER A 125 -6.74 -8.53 12.82
C SER A 125 -7.83 -8.00 11.89
N GLN A 126 -8.96 -8.71 11.79
CA GLN A 126 -10.10 -8.28 10.97
C GLN A 126 -10.70 -6.96 11.47
N LEU A 127 -10.76 -6.76 12.79
CA LEU A 127 -11.17 -5.49 13.36
C LEU A 127 -10.22 -4.37 12.96
N MET A 128 -8.91 -4.56 13.11
CA MET A 128 -7.90 -3.57 12.70
C MET A 128 -8.01 -3.22 11.21
N ASP A 129 -8.15 -4.21 10.34
CA ASP A 129 -8.34 -4.00 8.90
C ASP A 129 -9.59 -3.17 8.60
N SER A 130 -10.70 -3.46 9.30
CA SER A 130 -11.95 -2.72 9.14
C SER A 130 -11.82 -1.26 9.58
N LEU A 131 -11.12 -1.00 10.68
CA LEU A 131 -10.87 0.34 11.19
C LEU A 131 -9.94 1.12 10.26
N TRP A 132 -8.90 0.47 9.74
CA TRP A 132 -8.01 1.07 8.76
C TRP A 132 -8.73 1.43 7.46
N LEU A 133 -9.61 0.55 6.98
CA LEU A 133 -10.45 0.83 5.83
C LEU A 133 -11.38 2.02 6.08
N GLN A 134 -11.96 2.12 7.28
CA GLN A 134 -12.76 3.29 7.66
C GLN A 134 -11.93 4.57 7.60
N VAL A 135 -10.71 4.59 8.15
CA VAL A 135 -9.84 5.77 8.07
C VAL A 135 -9.55 6.17 6.63
N LYS A 136 -9.21 5.20 5.76
CA LYS A 136 -8.92 5.47 4.33
C LYS A 136 -10.11 5.95 3.52
N THR A 137 -11.32 5.59 3.91
CA THR A 137 -12.54 5.87 3.13
C THR A 137 -13.41 6.96 3.75
N SER A 138 -13.18 7.32 5.01
CA SER A 138 -13.80 8.46 5.68
C SER A 138 -13.56 9.73 4.87
N GLY A 139 -14.62 10.30 4.31
CA GLY A 139 -14.55 11.52 3.49
C GLY A 139 -14.47 11.33 1.98
N SER A 140 -14.35 10.11 1.47
CA SER A 140 -14.18 9.84 0.03
C SER A 140 -15.43 10.08 -0.84
N GLY A 141 -16.56 10.48 -0.26
CA GLY A 141 -17.81 10.74 -1.00
C GLY A 141 -18.37 9.53 -1.76
N ILE A 142 -17.74 8.35 -1.65
CA ILE A 142 -18.03 7.15 -2.45
C ILE A 142 -19.50 6.78 -2.35
N THR A 143 -20.08 6.84 -1.15
CA THR A 143 -21.50 6.58 -0.95
C THR A 143 -22.38 7.55 -1.73
N ALA A 144 -22.04 8.84 -1.76
CA ALA A 144 -22.77 9.85 -2.53
C ALA A 144 -22.63 9.62 -4.05
N TYR A 145 -21.43 9.26 -4.53
CA TYR A 145 -21.21 8.93 -5.94
C TYR A 145 -21.97 7.67 -6.37
N LEU A 146 -21.99 6.63 -5.55
CA LEU A 146 -22.74 5.40 -5.82
C LEU A 146 -24.25 5.67 -5.85
N ILE A 147 -24.76 6.48 -4.92
CA ILE A 147 -26.17 6.90 -4.92
C ILE A 147 -26.49 7.70 -6.20
N ALA A 148 -25.66 8.68 -6.55
CA ALA A 148 -25.86 9.49 -7.76
C ALA A 148 -25.84 8.63 -9.04
N ALA A 149 -24.92 7.68 -9.14
CA ALA A 149 -24.85 6.74 -10.25
C ALA A 149 -26.11 5.85 -10.33
N ALA A 150 -26.58 5.31 -9.20
CA ALA A 150 -27.78 4.49 -9.14
C ALA A 150 -29.04 5.29 -9.57
N VAL A 151 -29.15 6.55 -9.13
CA VAL A 151 -30.24 7.46 -9.52
C VAL A 151 -30.20 7.74 -11.03
N LEU A 152 -29.02 7.98 -11.62
CA LEU A 152 -28.87 8.19 -13.05
C LEU A 152 -29.29 6.95 -13.87
N VAL A 153 -28.90 5.76 -13.43
CA VAL A 153 -29.30 4.49 -14.08
C VAL A 153 -30.81 4.30 -14.01
N ALA A 154 -31.41 4.52 -12.84
CA ALA A 154 -32.87 4.43 -12.67
C ALA A 154 -33.62 5.44 -13.55
N ALA A 155 -33.14 6.68 -13.63
CA ALA A 155 -33.73 7.72 -14.48
C ALA A 155 -33.64 7.35 -15.98
N ALA A 156 -32.50 6.84 -16.43
CA ALA A 156 -32.32 6.39 -17.81
C ALA A 156 -33.24 5.20 -18.16
N ALA A 157 -33.41 4.25 -17.24
CA ALA A 157 -34.35 3.13 -17.38
C ALA A 157 -35.81 3.61 -17.44
N ALA A 158 -36.20 4.54 -16.56
CA ALA A 158 -37.54 5.12 -16.56
C ALA A 158 -37.82 5.90 -17.87
N LEU A 159 -36.84 6.65 -18.36
CA LEU A 159 -36.94 7.38 -19.62
C LEU A 159 -37.13 6.43 -20.81
N THR A 160 -36.34 5.37 -20.90
CA THR A 160 -36.45 4.38 -21.98
C THR A 160 -37.80 3.64 -21.96
N VAL A 161 -38.28 3.25 -20.78
CA VAL A 161 -39.62 2.65 -20.61
C VAL A 161 -40.70 3.66 -21.00
N GLY A 162 -40.62 4.90 -20.55
CA GLY A 162 -41.55 5.98 -20.88
C GLY A 162 -41.60 6.28 -22.39
N LEU A 163 -40.44 6.32 -23.05
CA LEU A 163 -40.34 6.48 -24.51
C LEU A 163 -40.94 5.29 -25.27
N LYS A 164 -40.69 4.05 -24.83
CA LYS A 164 -41.32 2.85 -25.41
C LYS A 164 -42.85 2.88 -25.26
N LEU A 165 -43.37 3.24 -24.08
CA LEU A 165 -44.81 3.35 -23.83
C LEU A 165 -45.45 4.47 -24.65
N ARG A 166 -44.81 5.64 -24.77
CA ARG A 166 -45.27 6.74 -25.65
C ARG A 166 -45.29 6.32 -27.11
N ARG A 167 -44.26 5.60 -27.58
CA ARG A 167 -44.21 5.08 -28.96
C ARG A 167 -45.33 4.06 -29.22
N ARG A 168 -45.57 3.13 -28.30
CA ARG A 168 -46.69 2.17 -28.36
C ARG A 168 -48.05 2.89 -28.41
N ARG A 169 -48.29 3.87 -27.54
CA ARG A 169 -49.53 4.67 -27.53
C ARG A 169 -49.73 5.46 -28.83
N ARG A 170 -48.66 6.05 -29.41
CA ARG A 170 -48.71 6.75 -30.70
C ARG A 170 -49.03 5.79 -31.86
N LEU A 171 -48.44 4.60 -31.89
CA LEU A 171 -48.71 3.58 -32.91
C LEU A 171 -50.14 3.05 -32.80
N ALA A 172 -50.64 2.81 -31.59
CA ALA A 172 -52.04 2.40 -31.37
C ALA A 172 -53.04 3.46 -31.89
N ARG A 173 -52.81 4.75 -31.59
CA ARG A 173 -53.64 5.86 -32.12
C ARG A 173 -53.61 5.97 -33.66
N ARG A 174 -52.45 5.75 -34.28
CA ARG A 174 -52.30 5.73 -35.75
C ARG A 174 -52.95 4.51 -36.41
N GLY A 175 -52.92 3.34 -35.75
CA GLY A 175 -53.61 2.13 -36.21
C GLY A 175 -55.12 2.26 -36.19
N ILE A 176 -55.68 2.86 -35.12
CA ILE A 176 -57.13 3.15 -35.01
C ILE A 176 -57.57 4.13 -36.11
N SER A 177 -56.79 5.18 -36.37
CA SER A 177 -57.09 6.16 -37.42
C SER A 177 -57.03 5.62 -38.85
N ARG A 178 -56.23 4.57 -39.12
CA ARG A 178 -56.21 3.89 -40.43
C ARG A 178 -57.40 2.96 -40.62
N ARG A 179 -57.88 2.31 -39.55
CA ARG A 179 -59.06 1.41 -39.60
C ARG A 179 -60.36 2.18 -39.87
N MET A 180 -60.53 3.37 -39.27
CA MET A 180 -61.69 4.24 -39.50
C MET A 180 -61.74 4.90 -40.90
N LYS A 181 -60.71 4.75 -41.75
CA LYS A 181 -60.69 5.28 -43.12
C LYS A 181 -60.94 4.20 -44.18
N GLN A 182 -61.12 2.95 -43.79
CA GLN A 182 -61.39 1.81 -44.67
C GLN A 182 -62.82 1.27 -44.57
N ASP A 183 -63.65 1.87 -43.70
CA ASP A 183 -65.10 1.69 -43.63
C ASP A 183 -65.78 2.94 -44.21
#